data_AF-A0A1Y0VP12-F1
#
_entry.id   AF-A0A1Y0VP12-F1
#
_cell.length_a   1.000
_cell.length_b   1.000
_cell.length_c   1.000
_cell.angle_alpha   90.00
_cell.angle_beta   90.00
_cell.angle_gamma   90.00
#
_symmetry.space_group_name_H-M   'P 1'
#
loop_
_entity.id
_entity.type
_entity.pdbx_description
1 polymer ?
#
loop_
_entity_poly.entity_id
_entity_poly.type
_entity_poly.pdbx_seq_one_letter_code
_entity_poly.pdbx_strand_id
1 'polypeptide(L)'
;MWYEEAANFKSAEDFDQTNPTFVRQKHPLAKDVKIFYSYNPPKNPYDWINEWIDEIEGDNNKRVENGQEPRYLIDSSTYLDDTLGINSEQTLADIERFKQNDYDYYRWLYLGEVVGLGTNIYNMNLFNQIEDIPDDDYILGMYISADTGHEISATACSCYALTRKKRIVLLDTYYYSPAGKANKKSPKELSDNLHHFIQRMRDKYGNKIIKMTMDSAEGALRNQYYADYGTAWHPVNKLKKVDMIDRVQNLLAQGRFFYLPTENNLKYFISEHQKYQWDGDTLENDDPKVVKEDDHTCDNFQYVCLDNERDFGLRW
;
A
#
# COMPACT_ATOMS: atom_id res chain seq x y z
N MET A 1 -19.64 -17.50 -15.57
CA MET A 1 -18.25 -17.04 -15.43
C MET A 1 -18.22 -16.00 -14.34
N TRP A 2 -17.17 -15.95 -13.52
CA TRP A 2 -17.06 -15.00 -12.43
C TRP A 2 -15.65 -14.40 -12.45
N TYR A 3 -15.56 -13.08 -12.56
CA TYR A 3 -14.36 -12.28 -12.30
C TYR A 3 -14.37 -11.79 -10.86
N GLU A 4 -13.55 -12.41 -10.03
CA GLU A 4 -13.30 -11.97 -8.65
C GLU A 4 -12.19 -10.92 -8.64
N GLU A 5 -12.31 -9.93 -7.77
CA GLU A 5 -11.45 -8.73 -7.72
C GLU A 5 -11.31 -8.06 -9.10
N ALA A 6 -12.46 -7.82 -9.74
CA ALA A 6 -12.51 -7.30 -11.12
C ALA A 6 -11.77 -5.96 -11.29
N ALA A 7 -11.65 -5.15 -10.24
CA ALA A 7 -10.89 -3.90 -10.25
C ALA A 7 -9.38 -4.08 -10.49
N ASN A 8 -8.82 -5.28 -10.24
CA ASN A 8 -7.40 -5.57 -10.44
C ASN A 8 -7.05 -5.87 -11.92
N PHE A 9 -8.04 -5.93 -12.81
CA PHE A 9 -7.81 -6.04 -14.25
C PHE A 9 -7.34 -4.70 -14.84
N LYS A 10 -6.83 -4.73 -16.07
CA LYS A 10 -6.27 -3.51 -16.68
C LYS A 10 -7.35 -2.59 -17.20
N SER A 11 -8.42 -3.17 -17.74
CA SER A 11 -9.57 -2.43 -18.27
C SER A 11 -10.73 -3.39 -18.55
N ALA A 12 -11.89 -2.83 -18.86
CA ALA A 12 -13.04 -3.59 -19.34
C ALA A 12 -12.76 -4.36 -20.66
N GLU A 13 -11.76 -3.96 -21.45
CA GLU A 13 -11.38 -4.66 -22.69
C GLU A 13 -10.94 -6.11 -22.43
N ASP A 14 -10.34 -6.38 -21.26
CA ASP A 14 -9.97 -7.73 -20.84
C ASP A 14 -11.22 -8.64 -20.77
N PHE A 15 -12.35 -8.06 -20.33
CA PHE A 15 -13.64 -8.74 -20.29
C PHE A 15 -14.22 -8.89 -21.70
N ASP A 16 -14.16 -7.87 -22.54
CA ASP A 16 -14.69 -7.90 -23.90
C ASP A 16 -14.01 -8.94 -24.80
N GLN A 17 -12.73 -9.24 -24.57
CA GLN A 17 -12.03 -10.30 -25.28
C GLN A 17 -12.43 -11.70 -24.78
N THR A 18 -12.69 -11.83 -23.48
CA THR A 18 -12.89 -13.12 -22.83
C THR A 18 -14.35 -13.56 -22.85
N ASN A 19 -15.28 -12.65 -22.53
CA ASN A 19 -16.72 -12.87 -22.45
C ASN A 19 -17.32 -13.56 -23.69
N PRO A 20 -17.04 -13.13 -24.93
CA PRO A 20 -17.64 -13.71 -26.12
C PRO A 20 -17.29 -15.18 -26.32
N THR A 21 -16.14 -15.64 -25.81
CA THR A 21 -15.73 -17.04 -25.91
C THR A 21 -16.64 -17.93 -25.09
N PHE A 22 -16.97 -17.53 -23.85
CA PHE A 22 -17.90 -18.28 -23.00
C PHE A 22 -19.34 -18.18 -23.50
N VAL A 23 -19.76 -17.00 -23.98
CA VAL A 23 -21.11 -16.82 -24.54
C VAL A 23 -21.31 -17.68 -25.79
N ARG A 24 -20.32 -17.78 -26.67
CA ARG A 24 -20.38 -18.65 -27.87
C ARG A 24 -20.49 -20.14 -27.54
N GLN A 25 -19.89 -20.57 -26.44
CA GLN A 25 -19.90 -21.98 -26.00
C GLN A 25 -21.05 -22.31 -25.04
N LYS A 26 -22.15 -21.53 -25.06
CA LYS A 26 -23.33 -21.77 -24.22
C LYS A 26 -23.84 -23.20 -24.41
N HIS A 27 -24.02 -23.92 -23.29
CA HIS A 27 -24.61 -25.25 -23.29
C HIS A 27 -26.06 -25.23 -23.81
N PRO A 28 -26.52 -26.21 -24.61
CA PRO A 28 -27.88 -26.23 -25.16
C PRO A 28 -29.01 -26.18 -24.12
N LEU A 29 -28.77 -26.71 -22.92
CA LEU A 29 -29.74 -26.69 -21.81
C LEU A 29 -29.75 -25.38 -21.00
N ALA A 30 -28.75 -24.51 -21.17
CA ALA A 30 -28.72 -23.22 -20.47
C ALA A 30 -29.51 -22.18 -21.27
N LYS A 31 -30.36 -21.39 -20.61
CA LYS A 31 -31.07 -20.27 -21.25
C LYS A 31 -30.05 -19.25 -21.79
N ASP A 32 -29.21 -18.75 -20.90
CA ASP A 32 -28.17 -17.74 -21.16
C ASP A 32 -26.88 -18.09 -20.39
N VAL A 33 -25.75 -17.54 -20.81
CA VAL A 33 -24.51 -17.55 -20.00
C VAL A 33 -24.56 -16.36 -19.04
N LYS A 34 -24.39 -16.60 -17.74
CA LYS A 34 -24.28 -15.54 -16.73
C LYS A 34 -22.82 -15.21 -16.46
N ILE A 35 -22.50 -13.92 -16.43
CA ILE A 35 -21.18 -13.38 -16.12
C ILE A 35 -21.34 -12.51 -14.88
N PHE A 36 -20.53 -12.76 -13.87
CA PHE A 36 -20.53 -12.06 -12.60
C PHE A 36 -19.20 -11.31 -12.47
N TYR A 37 -19.27 -10.08 -11.96
CA TYR A 37 -18.12 -9.27 -11.59
C TYR A 37 -18.29 -8.90 -10.12
N SER A 38 -17.27 -9.15 -9.31
CA SER A 38 -17.24 -8.71 -7.92
C SER A 38 -15.92 -8.01 -7.65
N TYR A 39 -15.97 -6.88 -6.97
CA TYR A 39 -14.81 -6.07 -6.65
C TYR A 39 -15.11 -5.13 -5.48
N ASN A 40 -14.05 -4.67 -4.82
CA ASN A 40 -14.13 -3.51 -3.93
C ASN A 40 -13.88 -2.25 -4.77
N PRO A 41 -14.72 -1.19 -4.67
CA PRO A 41 -14.57 -0.01 -5.50
C PRO A 41 -13.26 0.73 -5.18
N PRO A 42 -12.45 1.11 -6.18
CA PRO A 42 -11.27 1.96 -5.96
C PRO A 42 -11.65 3.32 -5.38
N LYS A 43 -10.74 3.91 -4.57
CA LYS A 43 -10.93 5.27 -4.00
C LYS A 43 -11.05 6.35 -5.08
N ASN A 44 -10.34 6.13 -6.18
CA ASN A 44 -10.25 7.08 -7.27
C ASN A 44 -11.54 7.02 -8.10
N PRO A 45 -12.36 8.08 -8.15
CA PRO A 45 -13.56 8.09 -8.99
C PRO A 45 -13.25 7.92 -10.48
N TYR A 46 -12.05 8.31 -10.92
CA TYR A 46 -11.60 8.20 -12.31
C TYR A 46 -10.93 6.84 -12.62
N ASP A 47 -10.99 5.88 -11.70
CA ASP A 47 -10.55 4.52 -12.01
C ASP A 47 -11.46 3.90 -13.08
N TRP A 48 -10.86 3.19 -14.04
CA TRP A 48 -11.56 2.64 -15.18
C TRP A 48 -12.82 1.83 -14.79
N ILE A 49 -12.80 1.13 -13.65
CA ILE A 49 -13.94 0.30 -13.25
C ILE A 49 -15.09 1.12 -12.67
N ASN A 50 -14.79 2.28 -12.07
CA ASN A 50 -15.79 3.23 -11.60
C ASN A 50 -16.43 3.95 -12.80
N GLU A 51 -15.63 4.37 -13.79
CA GLU A 51 -16.17 4.92 -15.03
C GLU A 51 -17.01 3.88 -15.80
N TRP A 52 -16.53 2.63 -15.85
CA TRP A 52 -17.24 1.54 -16.52
C TRP A 52 -18.59 1.21 -15.88
N ILE A 53 -18.70 1.25 -14.56
CA ILE A 53 -20.00 0.99 -13.89
C ILE A 53 -20.98 2.15 -14.12
N ASP A 54 -20.51 3.39 -14.14
CA ASP A 54 -21.32 4.58 -14.48
C ASP A 54 -21.86 4.49 -15.93
N GLU A 55 -21.03 4.05 -16.87
CA GLU A 55 -21.44 3.78 -18.26
C GLU A 55 -22.51 2.68 -18.34
N ILE A 56 -22.32 1.59 -17.61
CA ILE A 56 -23.29 0.48 -17.53
C ILE A 56 -24.63 0.96 -16.95
N GLU A 57 -24.60 1.74 -15.87
CA GLU A 57 -25.81 2.30 -15.27
C GLU A 57 -26.53 3.23 -16.24
N GLY A 58 -25.77 4.08 -16.96
CA GLY A 58 -26.29 4.93 -18.02
C GLY A 58 -26.95 4.15 -19.17
N ASP A 59 -26.36 3.04 -19.63
CA ASP A 59 -26.98 2.15 -20.63
C ASP A 59 -28.25 1.49 -20.09
N ASN A 60 -28.20 0.97 -18.86
CA ASN A 60 -29.35 0.37 -18.19
C ASN A 60 -30.53 1.36 -18.11
N ASN A 61 -30.28 2.59 -17.69
CA ASN A 61 -31.31 3.64 -17.59
C ASN A 61 -31.94 3.93 -18.96
N LYS A 62 -31.13 4.11 -20.01
CA LYS A 62 -31.63 4.31 -21.38
C LYS A 62 -32.48 3.14 -21.87
N ARG A 63 -32.12 1.90 -21.53
CA ARG A 63 -32.90 0.71 -21.91
C ARG A 63 -34.26 0.70 -21.24
N VAL A 64 -34.31 1.00 -19.95
CA VAL A 64 -35.56 1.09 -19.18
C VAL A 64 -36.47 2.19 -19.73
N GLU A 65 -35.92 3.37 -20.03
CA GLU A 65 -36.68 4.46 -20.68
C GLU A 65 -37.29 4.07 -22.02
N ASN A 66 -36.63 3.17 -22.77
CA ASN A 66 -37.13 2.62 -24.03
C ASN A 66 -38.02 1.37 -23.88
N GLY A 67 -38.47 1.05 -22.65
CA GLY A 67 -39.33 -0.09 -22.37
C GLY A 67 -38.64 -1.45 -22.49
N GLN A 68 -37.32 -1.49 -22.35
CA GLN A 68 -36.51 -2.71 -22.39
C GLN A 68 -35.99 -3.07 -20.99
N GLU A 69 -35.75 -4.36 -20.76
CA GLU A 69 -35.07 -4.82 -19.55
C GLU A 69 -33.61 -4.31 -19.49
N PRO A 70 -33.10 -3.97 -18.28
CA PRO A 70 -31.70 -3.62 -18.10
C PRO A 70 -30.80 -4.77 -18.51
N ARG A 71 -29.61 -4.44 -19.01
CA ARG A 71 -28.64 -5.42 -19.48
C ARG A 71 -27.86 -6.05 -18.33
N TYR A 72 -27.58 -5.25 -17.29
CA TYR A 72 -26.83 -5.65 -16.11
C TYR A 72 -27.68 -5.51 -14.86
N LEU A 73 -27.49 -6.43 -13.91
CA LEU A 73 -27.91 -6.24 -12.53
C LEU A 73 -26.72 -5.65 -11.77
N ILE A 74 -26.91 -4.49 -11.15
CA ILE A 74 -25.92 -3.85 -10.29
C ILE A 74 -26.44 -3.98 -8.86
N ASP A 75 -25.59 -4.47 -7.97
CA ASP A 75 -25.89 -4.67 -6.56
C ASP A 75 -24.67 -4.23 -5.73
N SER A 76 -24.92 -3.64 -4.56
CA SER A 76 -23.89 -3.25 -3.62
C SER A 76 -24.22 -3.82 -2.25
N SER A 77 -23.18 -4.24 -1.52
CA SER A 77 -23.31 -4.76 -0.17
C SER A 77 -22.13 -4.33 0.67
N THR A 78 -22.37 -4.23 1.96
CA THR A 78 -21.39 -3.86 2.98
C THR A 78 -21.40 -4.89 4.10
N TYR A 79 -20.50 -4.74 5.08
CA TYR A 79 -20.54 -5.57 6.28
C TYR A 79 -21.84 -5.41 7.09
N LEU A 80 -22.61 -4.34 6.87
CA LEU A 80 -23.89 -4.08 7.54
C LEU A 80 -25.03 -4.97 7.00
N ASP A 81 -24.86 -5.53 5.81
CA ASP A 81 -25.86 -6.38 5.13
C ASP A 81 -25.72 -7.87 5.51
N ASP A 82 -24.83 -8.18 6.45
CA ASP A 82 -24.55 -9.54 6.88
C ASP A 82 -25.69 -10.14 7.73
N THR A 83 -26.63 -10.75 7.04
CA THR A 83 -27.75 -11.50 7.65
C THR A 83 -27.37 -12.92 8.08
N LEU A 84 -26.22 -13.41 7.65
CA LEU A 84 -25.78 -14.79 7.86
C LEU A 84 -24.84 -14.94 9.07
N GLY A 85 -24.38 -13.82 9.64
CA GLY A 85 -23.44 -13.81 10.75
C GLY A 85 -22.03 -14.25 10.34
N ILE A 86 -21.61 -13.90 9.13
CA ILE A 86 -20.27 -14.17 8.59
C ILE A 86 -19.21 -13.37 9.35
N ASN A 87 -19.54 -12.12 9.72
CA ASN A 87 -18.65 -11.23 10.44
C ASN A 87 -18.57 -11.62 11.92
N SER A 88 -17.38 -12.03 12.34
CA SER A 88 -17.09 -12.29 13.75
C SER A 88 -17.07 -11.01 14.59
N GLU A 89 -17.26 -11.13 15.91
CA GLU A 89 -17.08 -10.00 16.85
C GLU A 89 -15.69 -9.36 16.72
N GLN A 90 -14.66 -10.16 16.44
CA GLN A 90 -13.30 -9.66 16.22
C GLN A 90 -13.23 -8.80 14.94
N THR A 91 -13.90 -9.23 13.86
CA THR A 91 -13.96 -8.46 12.62
C THR A 91 -14.66 -7.12 12.84
N LEU A 92 -15.79 -7.12 13.55
CA LEU A 92 -16.55 -5.91 13.85
C LEU A 92 -15.75 -4.95 14.74
N ALA A 93 -15.02 -5.46 15.73
CA ALA A 93 -14.14 -4.65 16.58
C ALA A 93 -12.98 -4.02 15.77
N ASP A 94 -12.42 -4.75 14.80
CA ASP A 94 -11.43 -4.16 13.90
C ASP A 94 -12.05 -3.05 13.05
N ILE A 95 -13.24 -3.26 12.47
CA ILE A 95 -13.95 -2.24 11.67
C ILE A 95 -14.20 -0.97 12.48
N GLU A 96 -14.67 -1.11 13.72
CA GLU A 96 -14.90 0.01 14.62
C GLU A 96 -13.60 0.75 14.95
N ARG A 97 -12.47 0.04 15.07
CA ARG A 97 -11.15 0.68 15.22
C ARG A 97 -10.78 1.52 14.00
N PHE A 98 -10.99 1.01 12.78
CA PHE A 98 -10.77 1.80 11.56
C PHE A 98 -11.62 3.07 11.57
N LYS A 99 -12.92 2.93 11.89
CA LYS A 99 -13.87 4.04 11.97
C LYS A 99 -13.46 5.14 12.96
N GLN A 100 -12.88 4.75 14.09
CA GLN A 100 -12.44 5.69 15.14
C GLN A 100 -11.15 6.42 14.76
N ASN A 101 -10.22 5.74 14.09
CA ASN A 101 -8.92 6.31 13.74
C ASN A 101 -8.96 7.12 12.45
N ASP A 102 -9.60 6.58 11.41
CA ASP A 102 -9.65 7.17 10.07
C ASP A 102 -11.02 6.89 9.44
N TYR A 103 -11.93 7.86 9.64
CA TYR A 103 -13.31 7.73 9.21
C TYR A 103 -13.47 7.68 7.68
N ASP A 104 -12.66 8.42 6.93
CA ASP A 104 -12.72 8.42 5.47
C ASP A 104 -12.17 7.11 4.89
N TYR A 105 -11.07 6.60 5.46
CA TYR A 105 -10.57 5.28 5.10
C TYR A 105 -11.59 4.17 5.43
N TYR A 106 -12.30 4.28 6.56
CA TYR A 106 -13.39 3.38 6.91
C TYR A 106 -14.55 3.41 5.90
N ARG A 107 -15.02 4.60 5.50
CA ARG A 107 -16.11 4.75 4.53
C ARG A 107 -15.76 4.07 3.21
N TRP A 108 -14.53 4.26 2.74
CA TRP A 108 -14.07 3.59 1.55
C TRP A 108 -13.97 2.08 1.73
N LEU A 109 -13.17 1.60 2.69
CA LEU A 109 -12.84 0.18 2.79
C LEU A 109 -14.04 -0.70 3.19
N TYR A 110 -14.94 -0.18 4.03
CA TYR A 110 -16.03 -0.99 4.62
C TYR A 110 -17.43 -0.60 4.17
N LEU A 111 -17.63 0.61 3.65
CA LEU A 111 -18.92 1.03 3.08
C LEU A 111 -18.89 1.10 1.54
N GLY A 112 -17.73 0.90 0.91
CA GLY A 112 -17.58 0.95 -0.55
C GLY A 112 -17.77 2.36 -1.12
N GLU A 113 -17.61 3.40 -0.30
CA GLU A 113 -17.82 4.77 -0.75
C GLU A 113 -16.60 5.31 -1.51
N VAL A 114 -16.83 5.89 -2.70
CA VAL A 114 -15.80 6.60 -3.47
C VAL A 114 -15.58 7.98 -2.85
N VAL A 115 -14.58 8.09 -1.97
CA VAL A 115 -14.28 9.31 -1.21
C VAL A 115 -13.32 10.28 -1.92
N GLY A 116 -12.66 9.85 -3.01
CA GLY A 116 -11.60 10.61 -3.67
C GLY A 116 -10.24 10.51 -2.97
N LEU A 117 -9.19 11.01 -3.62
CA LEU A 117 -7.80 10.86 -3.15
C LEU A 117 -7.29 12.01 -2.26
N GLY A 118 -7.93 13.18 -2.30
CA GLY A 118 -7.41 14.40 -1.68
C GLY A 118 -6.07 14.85 -2.29
N THR A 119 -5.41 15.83 -1.68
CA THR A 119 -4.06 16.28 -2.10
C THR A 119 -2.96 15.61 -1.29
N ASN A 120 -3.02 15.66 0.04
CA ASN A 120 -2.06 14.95 0.91
C ASN A 120 -2.36 13.46 0.97
N ILE A 121 -1.32 12.64 0.84
CA ILE A 121 -1.47 11.19 0.79
C ILE A 121 -1.65 10.60 2.19
N TYR A 122 -0.91 11.11 3.19
CA TYR A 122 -0.92 10.54 4.54
C TYR A 122 -1.49 11.52 5.57
N ASN A 123 -2.41 11.01 6.40
CA ASN A 123 -2.89 11.72 7.57
C ASN A 123 -1.85 11.63 8.69
N MET A 124 -1.11 12.71 8.91
CA MET A 124 -0.01 12.75 9.88
C MET A 124 -0.45 12.59 11.34
N ASN A 125 -1.75 12.77 11.66
CA ASN A 125 -2.27 12.48 13.00
C ASN A 125 -2.21 10.98 13.35
N LEU A 126 -2.05 10.12 12.34
CA LEU A 126 -1.92 8.66 12.52
C LEU A 126 -0.46 8.21 12.73
N PHE A 127 0.50 9.14 12.66
CA PHE A 127 1.91 8.89 12.96
C PHE A 127 2.13 9.18 14.44
N ASN A 128 2.10 8.12 15.25
CA ASN A 128 2.14 8.26 16.71
C ASN A 128 3.58 8.30 17.22
N GLN A 129 4.02 9.44 17.74
CA GLN A 129 5.31 9.53 18.43
C GLN A 129 5.28 8.77 19.76
N ILE A 130 6.32 8.00 20.05
CA ILE A 130 6.59 7.43 21.38
C ILE A 130 8.04 7.69 21.77
N GLU A 131 8.29 7.91 23.06
CA GLU A 131 9.65 8.16 23.56
C GLU A 131 10.50 6.89 23.59
N ASP A 132 9.87 5.75 23.92
CA ASP A 132 10.50 4.43 23.90
C ASP A 132 9.43 3.34 23.70
N ILE A 133 9.88 2.13 23.37
CA ILE A 133 9.02 0.94 23.33
C ILE A 133 8.69 0.55 24.78
N PRO A 134 7.40 0.42 25.15
CA PRO A 134 7.03 0.04 26.51
C PRO A 134 7.62 -1.32 26.92
N ASP A 135 8.08 -1.44 28.16
CA ASP A 135 8.71 -2.66 28.71
C ASP A 135 7.83 -3.92 28.56
N ASP A 136 6.51 -3.75 28.56
CA ASP A 136 5.54 -4.84 28.43
C ASP A 136 5.22 -5.22 26.97
N ASP A 137 5.92 -4.62 26.01
CA ASP A 137 5.70 -4.74 24.58
C ASP A 137 7.00 -5.02 23.80
N TYR A 138 7.66 -6.14 24.12
CA TYR A 138 8.93 -6.51 23.50
C TYR A 138 8.84 -6.72 21.98
N ILE A 139 9.99 -6.53 21.32
CA ILE A 139 10.16 -6.68 19.87
C ILE A 139 10.13 -8.19 19.50
N LEU A 140 9.23 -8.56 18.59
CA LEU A 140 9.13 -9.90 18.00
C LEU A 140 10.13 -10.11 16.86
N GLY A 141 10.48 -9.04 16.15
CA GLY A 141 11.41 -9.04 15.03
C GLY A 141 11.53 -7.66 14.41
N MET A 142 12.65 -7.43 13.74
CA MET A 142 12.92 -6.19 13.00
C MET A 142 12.87 -6.43 11.50
N TYR A 143 12.43 -5.42 10.76
CA TYR A 143 12.31 -5.39 9.32
C TYR A 143 13.11 -4.19 8.84
N ILE A 144 14.01 -4.41 7.89
CA ILE A 144 14.79 -3.34 7.27
C ILE A 144 14.23 -3.12 5.88
N SER A 145 14.04 -1.86 5.50
CA SER A 145 13.72 -1.50 4.13
C SER A 145 14.71 -0.47 3.62
N ALA A 146 14.98 -0.45 2.32
CA ALA A 146 15.80 0.56 1.66
C ALA A 146 15.18 1.05 0.34
N ASP A 147 15.10 2.37 0.17
CA ASP A 147 14.92 3.05 -1.12
C ASP A 147 16.23 3.76 -1.45
N THR A 148 16.78 3.53 -2.63
CA THR A 148 18.18 3.80 -2.92
C THR A 148 18.32 4.62 -4.18
N GLY A 149 18.86 5.82 -4.02
CA GLY A 149 19.34 6.65 -5.10
C GLY A 149 20.86 6.61 -5.24
N HIS A 150 21.35 6.73 -6.48
CA HIS A 150 22.77 6.88 -6.79
C HIS A 150 23.20 8.36 -6.85
N GLU A 151 23.16 8.97 -8.04
CA GLU A 151 23.85 10.23 -8.30
C GLU A 151 23.05 11.48 -7.95
N ILE A 152 21.72 11.39 -7.96
CA ILE A 152 20.81 12.54 -7.84
C ILE A 152 19.86 12.32 -6.66
N SER A 153 19.28 11.13 -6.60
CA SER A 153 18.32 10.72 -5.58
C SER A 153 19.00 10.32 -4.26
N ALA A 154 18.30 10.53 -3.15
CA ALA A 154 18.81 10.13 -1.84
C ALA A 154 18.72 8.61 -1.64
N THR A 155 19.47 8.11 -0.66
CA THR A 155 19.31 6.75 -0.13
C THR A 155 18.70 6.84 1.26
N ALA A 156 17.54 6.21 1.45
CA ALA A 156 16.85 6.06 2.73
C ALA A 156 16.81 4.58 3.12
N CYS A 157 17.21 4.25 4.35
CA CYS A 157 17.13 2.89 4.89
C CYS A 157 16.59 2.96 6.32
N SER A 158 15.49 2.28 6.59
CA SER A 158 14.77 2.39 7.86
C SER A 158 14.65 1.04 8.53
N CYS A 159 14.69 1.05 9.86
CA CYS A 159 14.50 -0.14 10.68
C CYS A 159 13.16 -0.06 11.42
N TYR A 160 12.31 -1.05 11.21
CA TYR A 160 10.98 -1.14 11.80
C TYR A 160 10.92 -2.35 12.73
N ALA A 161 10.33 -2.19 13.91
CA ALA A 161 10.07 -3.29 14.85
C ALA A 161 8.60 -3.68 14.85
N LEU A 162 8.31 -4.98 14.76
CA LEU A 162 7.01 -5.55 15.11
C LEU A 162 7.05 -5.95 16.59
N THR A 163 6.14 -5.40 17.39
CA THR A 163 6.06 -5.69 18.83
C THR A 163 5.02 -6.76 19.15
N ARG A 164 5.03 -7.29 20.38
CA ARG A 164 4.04 -8.29 20.85
C ARG A 164 2.61 -7.78 20.74
N LYS A 165 2.36 -6.50 21.04
CA LYS A 165 1.05 -5.83 20.91
C LYS A 165 0.72 -5.45 19.46
N LYS A 166 1.46 -5.99 18.49
CA LYS A 166 1.28 -5.79 17.05
C LYS A 166 1.49 -4.33 16.60
N ARG A 167 2.29 -3.56 17.34
CA ARG A 167 2.71 -2.22 16.90
C ARG A 167 3.83 -2.36 15.89
N ILE A 168 3.81 -1.49 14.88
CA ILE A 168 4.92 -1.29 13.95
C ILE A 168 5.61 0.00 14.37
N VAL A 169 6.84 -0.10 14.87
CA VAL A 169 7.60 1.03 15.40
C VAL A 169 8.77 1.34 14.48
N LEU A 170 8.82 2.53 13.89
CA LEU A 170 10.02 3.03 13.24
C LEU A 170 11.08 3.34 14.32
N LEU A 171 12.14 2.53 14.33
CA LEU A 171 13.21 2.63 15.33
C LEU A 171 14.20 3.74 15.00
N ASP A 172 14.62 3.82 13.75
CA ASP A 172 15.54 4.84 13.22
C ASP A 172 15.59 4.74 11.68
N THR A 173 16.10 5.81 11.06
CA THR A 173 16.31 5.91 9.62
C THR A 173 17.76 6.34 9.36
N TYR A 174 18.47 5.63 8.49
CA TYR A 174 19.64 6.13 7.80
C TYR A 174 19.20 6.93 6.56
N TYR A 175 19.78 8.11 6.37
CA TYR A 175 19.50 8.95 5.21
C TYR A 175 20.79 9.56 4.64
N TYR A 176 20.94 9.48 3.32
CA TYR A 176 22.03 10.13 2.58
C TYR A 176 21.50 10.78 1.31
N SER A 177 21.54 12.11 1.25
CA SER A 177 21.35 12.85 -0.01
C SER A 177 22.70 13.15 -0.68
N PRO A 178 22.87 12.88 -1.99
CA PRO A 178 24.03 13.31 -2.76
C PRO A 178 23.95 14.79 -3.19
N ALA A 179 22.79 15.43 -3.05
CA ALA A 179 22.58 16.81 -3.48
C ALA A 179 23.56 17.77 -2.80
N GLY A 180 24.16 18.66 -3.60
CA GLY A 180 25.15 19.64 -3.12
C GLY A 180 26.52 19.07 -2.74
N LYS A 181 26.78 17.77 -2.95
CA LYS A 181 28.07 17.13 -2.61
C LYS A 181 28.97 17.00 -3.83
N ALA A 182 30.21 17.48 -3.71
CA ALA A 182 31.24 17.32 -4.73
C ALA A 182 31.68 15.86 -4.89
N ASN A 183 31.87 15.15 -3.77
CA ASN A 183 32.21 13.73 -3.74
C ASN A 183 30.99 12.92 -3.27
N LYS A 184 30.39 12.19 -4.20
CA LYS A 184 29.24 11.31 -3.95
C LYS A 184 29.74 9.95 -3.46
N LYS A 185 28.95 9.29 -2.61
CA LYS A 185 29.30 7.96 -2.08
C LYS A 185 29.23 6.91 -3.19
N SER A 186 30.26 6.08 -3.27
CA SER A 186 30.28 4.89 -4.11
C SER A 186 29.32 3.80 -3.59
N PRO A 187 28.97 2.80 -4.40
CA PRO A 187 28.18 1.64 -3.94
C PRO A 187 28.82 0.93 -2.73
N LYS A 188 30.16 0.83 -2.68
CA LYS A 188 30.88 0.24 -1.55
C LYS A 188 30.70 1.06 -0.26
N GLU A 189 30.85 2.38 -0.35
CA GLU A 189 30.63 3.25 0.80
C GLU A 189 29.17 3.22 1.27
N LEU A 190 28.20 3.18 0.35
CA LEU A 190 26.79 3.02 0.71
C LEU A 190 26.54 1.66 1.38
N SER A 191 27.08 0.57 0.84
CA SER A 191 27.03 -0.77 1.42
C SER A 191 27.53 -0.78 2.86
N ASP A 192 28.70 -0.19 3.11
CA ASP A 192 29.29 -0.09 4.45
C ASP A 192 28.45 0.73 5.42
N ASN A 193 27.91 1.86 4.94
CA ASN A 193 27.05 2.70 5.77
C ASN A 193 25.73 2.01 6.14
N LEU A 194 25.10 1.31 5.19
CA LEU A 194 23.90 0.52 5.47
C LEU A 194 24.22 -0.61 6.47
N HIS A 195 25.37 -1.27 6.33
CA HIS A 195 25.77 -2.31 7.26
C HIS A 195 25.99 -1.76 8.67
N HIS A 196 26.73 -0.66 8.83
CA HIS A 196 26.92 -0.03 10.13
C HIS A 196 25.61 0.41 10.76
N PHE A 197 24.68 0.97 9.98
CA PHE A 197 23.34 1.29 10.45
C PHE A 197 22.61 0.05 10.98
N ILE A 198 22.61 -1.05 10.20
CA ILE A 198 21.93 -2.29 10.57
C ILE A 198 22.57 -2.91 11.84
N GLN A 199 23.90 -2.91 11.96
CA GLN A 199 24.57 -3.39 13.18
C GLN A 199 24.21 -2.55 14.39
N ARG A 200 24.15 -1.22 14.26
CA ARG A 200 23.70 -0.33 15.34
C ARG A 200 22.28 -0.66 15.80
N MET A 201 21.37 -0.98 14.88
CA MET A 201 20.01 -1.40 15.22
C MET A 201 19.98 -2.75 15.94
N ARG A 202 20.80 -3.70 15.47
CA ARG A 202 20.97 -5.02 16.10
C ARG A 202 21.49 -4.92 17.53
N ASP A 203 22.54 -4.13 17.74
CA ASP A 203 23.16 -3.94 19.05
C ASP A 203 22.19 -3.28 20.04
N LYS A 204 21.36 -2.35 19.56
CA LYS A 204 20.43 -1.60 20.43
C LYS A 204 19.12 -2.34 20.71
N TYR A 205 18.53 -3.00 19.72
CA TYR A 205 17.15 -3.52 19.78
C TYR A 205 17.05 -5.04 19.62
N GLY A 206 18.19 -5.72 19.39
CA GLY A 206 18.28 -7.17 19.30
C GLY A 206 18.58 -7.68 17.88
N ASN A 207 19.06 -8.92 17.78
CA ASN A 207 19.67 -9.42 16.54
C ASN A 207 18.69 -10.05 15.53
N LYS A 208 17.38 -10.10 15.84
CA LYS A 208 16.39 -10.80 15.02
C LYS A 208 15.85 -9.92 13.90
N ILE A 209 16.54 -9.91 12.76
CA ILE A 209 16.04 -9.33 11.51
C ILE A 209 15.26 -10.40 10.76
N ILE A 210 13.97 -10.15 10.51
CA ILE A 210 13.07 -11.06 9.81
C ILE A 210 13.25 -10.95 8.31
N LYS A 211 13.25 -9.72 7.79
CA LYS A 211 13.40 -9.44 6.36
C LYS A 211 14.16 -8.13 6.13
N MET A 212 14.95 -8.12 5.06
CA MET A 212 15.62 -6.94 4.54
C MET A 212 15.11 -6.73 3.10
N THR A 213 14.36 -5.67 2.89
CA THR A 213 13.67 -5.35 1.63
C THR A 213 14.34 -4.17 0.94
N MET A 214 14.54 -4.23 -0.36
CA MET A 214 15.12 -3.12 -1.13
C MET A 214 14.36 -2.95 -2.45
N ASP A 215 14.33 -1.73 -2.98
CA ASP A 215 13.83 -1.44 -4.32
C ASP A 215 14.37 -2.47 -5.34
N SER A 216 13.49 -3.20 -6.02
CA SER A 216 13.86 -4.20 -7.04
C SER A 216 14.72 -3.65 -8.18
N ALA A 217 14.65 -2.35 -8.50
CA ALA A 217 15.52 -1.72 -9.50
C ALA A 217 17.00 -1.63 -9.06
N GLU A 218 17.29 -1.68 -7.75
CA GLU A 218 18.64 -1.51 -7.20
C GLU A 218 19.47 -2.81 -7.24
N GLY A 219 19.83 -3.27 -8.43
CA GLY A 219 20.68 -4.47 -8.58
C GLY A 219 22.10 -4.26 -8.05
N ALA A 220 22.67 -3.06 -8.24
CA ALA A 220 24.07 -2.81 -7.98
C ALA A 220 24.40 -2.83 -6.49
N LEU A 221 23.67 -2.07 -5.67
CA LEU A 221 23.89 -2.04 -4.22
C LEU A 221 23.56 -3.38 -3.55
N ARG A 222 22.52 -4.11 -4.00
CA ARG A 222 22.24 -5.47 -3.51
C ARG A 222 23.41 -6.42 -3.75
N ASN A 223 23.93 -6.43 -4.98
CA ASN A 223 25.07 -7.28 -5.34
C ASN A 223 26.33 -6.88 -4.55
N GLN A 224 26.57 -5.58 -4.38
CA GLN A 224 27.68 -5.06 -3.59
C GLN A 224 27.55 -5.48 -2.11
N TYR A 225 26.38 -5.30 -1.51
CA TYR A 225 26.13 -5.69 -0.11
C TYR A 225 26.30 -7.19 0.11
N TYR A 226 25.85 -8.02 -0.84
CA TYR A 226 26.06 -9.46 -0.79
C TYR A 226 27.56 -9.82 -0.91
N ALA A 227 28.30 -9.16 -1.81
CA ALA A 227 29.74 -9.38 -1.95
C ALA A 227 30.52 -8.99 -0.68
N ASP A 228 30.12 -7.90 -0.01
CA ASP A 228 30.79 -7.40 1.19
C ASP A 228 30.46 -8.21 2.45
N TYR A 229 29.20 -8.62 2.61
CA TYR A 229 28.67 -9.12 3.89
C TYR A 229 27.95 -10.46 3.82
N GLY A 230 27.90 -11.10 2.64
CA GLY A 230 27.25 -12.41 2.43
C GLY A 230 25.74 -12.41 2.72
N THR A 231 25.11 -11.25 2.83
CA THR A 231 23.70 -11.10 3.21
C THR A 231 22.89 -10.60 2.03
N ALA A 232 21.88 -11.36 1.61
CA ALA A 232 21.01 -10.99 0.50
C ALA A 232 19.86 -10.10 0.97
N TRP A 233 19.57 -9.04 0.21
CA TRP A 233 18.34 -8.26 0.35
C TRP A 233 17.29 -8.81 -0.59
N HIS A 234 16.04 -8.86 -0.12
CA HIS A 234 14.89 -9.24 -0.93
C HIS A 234 14.48 -8.06 -1.84
N PRO A 235 14.46 -8.25 -3.17
CA PRO A 235 13.95 -7.23 -4.09
C PRO A 235 12.42 -7.19 -4.02
N VAL A 236 11.85 -6.04 -3.68
CA VAL A 236 10.39 -5.89 -3.56
C VAL A 236 9.69 -6.01 -4.92
N ASN A 237 8.63 -6.82 -5.00
CA ASN A 237 7.78 -6.91 -6.18
C ASN A 237 6.75 -5.77 -6.14
N LYS A 238 7.05 -4.65 -6.80
CA LYS A 238 6.24 -3.42 -6.72
C LYS A 238 4.88 -3.58 -7.41
N LEU A 239 3.85 -2.97 -6.83
CA LEU A 239 2.52 -2.80 -7.43
C LEU A 239 2.36 -1.39 -8.03
N LYS A 240 1.15 -1.01 -8.46
CA LYS A 240 0.89 0.40 -8.80
C LYS A 240 1.12 1.27 -7.57
N LYS A 241 1.47 2.54 -7.78
CA LYS A 241 1.82 3.45 -6.69
C LYS A 241 0.65 3.63 -5.71
N VAL A 242 -0.57 3.72 -6.22
CA VAL A 242 -1.82 3.77 -5.42
C VAL A 242 -1.93 2.56 -4.50
N ASP A 243 -1.72 1.35 -5.02
CA ASP A 243 -1.81 0.11 -4.23
C ASP A 243 -0.80 0.12 -3.08
N MET A 244 0.46 0.48 -3.38
CA MET A 244 1.52 0.53 -2.37
C MET A 244 1.27 1.59 -1.29
N ILE A 245 0.69 2.74 -1.65
CA ILE A 245 0.27 3.78 -0.71
C ILE A 245 -0.85 3.27 0.19
N ASP A 246 -1.80 2.52 -0.37
CA ASP A 246 -2.91 1.96 0.38
C ASP A 246 -2.42 0.98 1.47
N ARG A 247 -1.31 0.25 1.21
CA ARG A 247 -0.57 -0.57 2.20
C ARG A 247 -0.23 0.20 3.46
N VAL A 248 0.29 1.41 3.28
CA VAL A 248 0.65 2.30 4.36
C VAL A 248 -0.60 2.86 5.03
N GLN A 249 -1.58 3.35 4.26
CA GLN A 249 -2.81 3.94 4.80
C GLN A 249 -3.60 2.94 5.66
N ASN A 250 -3.66 1.66 5.29
CA ASN A 250 -4.28 0.64 6.11
C ASN A 250 -3.59 0.47 7.45
N LEU A 251 -2.25 0.38 7.47
CA LEU A 251 -1.48 0.27 8.71
C LEU A 251 -1.73 1.48 9.63
N LEU A 252 -1.77 2.68 9.04
CA LEU A 252 -2.06 3.93 9.75
C LEU A 252 -3.49 3.96 10.30
N ALA A 253 -4.48 3.61 9.50
CA ALA A 253 -5.90 3.57 9.91
C ALA A 253 -6.17 2.49 10.98
N GLN A 254 -5.34 1.45 11.04
CA GLN A 254 -5.37 0.52 12.17
C GLN A 254 -4.86 1.13 13.49
N GLY A 255 -4.21 2.30 13.47
CA GLY A 255 -3.66 2.99 14.65
C GLY A 255 -2.45 2.26 15.24
N ARG A 256 -1.73 1.48 14.42
CA ARG A 256 -0.64 0.59 14.88
C ARG A 256 0.75 1.08 14.50
N PHE A 257 0.87 2.18 13.78
CA PHE A 257 2.17 2.77 13.45
C PHE A 257 2.62 3.77 14.51
N PHE A 258 3.87 3.62 14.94
CA PHE A 258 4.54 4.48 15.89
C PHE A 258 5.96 4.80 15.40
N TYR A 259 6.56 5.85 15.93
CA TYR A 259 7.95 6.18 15.64
C TYR A 259 8.68 6.71 16.88
N LEU A 260 9.99 6.42 16.96
CA LEU A 260 10.89 7.05 17.92
C LEU A 260 11.37 8.41 17.39
N PRO A 261 11.47 9.47 18.21
CA PRO A 261 11.88 10.81 17.78
C PRO A 261 13.39 10.93 17.59
N THR A 262 14.02 10.03 16.83
CA THR A 262 15.44 10.17 16.45
C THR A 262 15.62 11.36 15.51
N GLU A 263 16.83 11.93 15.47
CA GLU A 263 17.13 13.08 14.60
C GLU A 263 16.75 12.80 13.14
N ASN A 264 17.10 11.62 12.62
CA ASN A 264 16.81 11.27 11.23
C ASN A 264 15.33 10.96 10.99
N ASN A 265 14.64 10.35 11.97
CA ASN A 265 13.21 10.13 11.85
C ASN A 265 12.46 11.46 11.75
N LEU A 266 12.77 12.42 12.61
CA LEU A 266 12.12 13.73 12.59
C LEU A 266 12.48 14.55 11.35
N LYS A 267 13.78 14.59 11.00
CA LYS A 267 14.30 15.43 9.93
C LYS A 267 13.97 14.93 8.54
N TYR A 268 13.97 13.61 8.33
CA TYR A 268 13.80 13.01 7.03
C TYR A 268 12.48 12.25 6.95
N PHE A 269 12.30 11.20 7.75
CA PHE A 269 11.13 10.33 7.62
C PHE A 269 9.80 11.10 7.78
N ILE A 270 9.61 11.76 8.92
CA ILE A 270 8.39 12.51 9.22
C ILE A 270 8.25 13.72 8.29
N SER A 271 9.34 14.43 7.99
CA SER A 271 9.30 15.59 7.10
C SER A 271 8.91 15.25 5.66
N GLU A 272 9.36 14.12 5.13
CA GLU A 272 9.01 13.68 3.78
C GLU A 272 7.54 13.24 3.72
N HIS A 273 7.08 12.46 4.71
CA HIS A 273 5.68 12.02 4.79
C HIS A 273 4.70 13.20 4.95
N GLN A 274 5.10 14.28 5.61
CA GLN A 274 4.31 15.52 5.72
C GLN A 274 4.13 16.25 4.39
N LYS A 275 5.09 16.14 3.46
CA LYS A 275 5.07 16.80 2.15
C LYS A 275 4.50 15.90 1.06
N TYR A 276 4.33 14.60 1.35
CA TYR A 276 3.96 13.61 0.36
C TYR A 276 2.52 13.79 -0.10
N GLN A 277 2.37 14.12 -1.38
CA GLN A 277 1.11 14.52 -1.98
C GLN A 277 0.96 13.99 -3.40
N TRP A 278 -0.29 13.87 -3.83
CA TRP A 278 -0.62 13.63 -5.22
C TRP A 278 -0.26 14.85 -6.08
N ASP A 279 0.17 14.59 -7.30
CA ASP A 279 0.29 15.60 -8.34
C ASP A 279 -1.12 16.00 -8.80
N GLY A 280 -1.50 17.23 -8.50
CA GLY A 280 -2.83 17.78 -8.77
C GLY A 280 -3.23 17.69 -10.24
N ASP A 281 -2.25 17.74 -11.16
CA ASP A 281 -2.51 17.67 -12.60
C ASP A 281 -2.88 16.24 -13.07
N THR A 282 -2.71 15.25 -12.19
CA THR A 282 -2.96 13.82 -12.49
C THR A 282 -4.10 13.21 -11.69
N LEU A 283 -4.76 13.99 -10.82
CA LEU A 283 -5.81 13.50 -9.93
C LEU A 283 -7.05 13.01 -10.68
N GLU A 284 -7.33 13.57 -11.86
CA GLU A 284 -8.47 13.21 -12.71
C GLU A 284 -8.15 12.07 -13.71
N ASN A 285 -7.12 11.27 -13.41
CA ASN A 285 -6.69 10.15 -14.25
C ASN A 285 -6.83 8.82 -13.50
N ASP A 286 -6.89 7.70 -14.24
CA ASP A 286 -6.98 6.34 -13.70
C ASP A 286 -5.70 5.91 -12.94
N ASP A 287 -4.54 6.48 -13.30
CA ASP A 287 -3.23 6.21 -12.72
C ASP A 287 -2.55 7.52 -12.21
N PRO A 288 -3.06 8.10 -11.11
CA PRO A 288 -2.56 9.36 -10.55
C PRO A 288 -1.12 9.20 -10.07
N LYS A 289 -0.35 10.29 -10.17
CA LYS A 289 1.06 10.33 -9.83
C LYS A 289 1.28 11.11 -8.55
N VAL A 290 2.32 10.74 -7.82
CA VAL A 290 2.79 11.49 -6.66
C VAL A 290 3.80 12.54 -7.11
N VAL A 291 3.89 13.64 -6.37
CA VAL A 291 5.01 14.57 -6.54
C VAL A 291 6.29 13.84 -6.12
N LYS A 292 7.21 13.65 -7.08
CA LYS A 292 8.48 12.92 -6.90
C LYS A 292 9.58 13.80 -6.31
N GLU A 293 9.26 14.49 -5.24
CA GLU A 293 10.19 15.29 -4.45
C GLU A 293 10.08 14.85 -3.00
N ASP A 294 11.22 14.65 -2.32
CA ASP A 294 11.25 14.26 -0.92
C ASP A 294 10.40 12.99 -0.64
N ASP A 295 10.52 11.93 -1.46
CA ASP A 295 9.68 10.72 -1.41
C ASP A 295 10.41 9.43 -0.99
N HIS A 296 11.72 9.50 -0.73
CA HIS A 296 12.55 8.30 -0.51
C HIS A 296 12.16 7.49 0.72
N THR A 297 11.84 8.15 1.84
CA THR A 297 11.34 7.49 3.05
C THR A 297 9.90 7.03 2.89
N CYS A 298 9.09 7.71 2.07
CA CYS A 298 7.73 7.29 1.72
C CYS A 298 7.76 5.98 0.93
N ASP A 299 8.62 5.90 -0.09
CA ASP A 299 8.81 4.71 -0.92
C ASP A 299 9.42 3.55 -0.11
N ASN A 300 10.40 3.86 0.73
CA ASN A 300 10.94 2.90 1.69
C ASN A 300 9.87 2.26 2.58
N PHE A 301 8.94 3.07 3.10
CA PHE A 301 7.88 2.61 3.98
C PHE A 301 6.81 1.81 3.22
N GLN A 302 6.49 2.22 1.99
CA GLN A 302 5.65 1.44 1.08
C GLN A 302 6.23 0.04 0.86
N TYR A 303 7.54 -0.07 0.61
CA TYR A 303 8.17 -1.37 0.36
C TYR A 303 8.11 -2.30 1.58
N VAL A 304 8.32 -1.78 2.80
CA VAL A 304 8.26 -2.63 4.00
C VAL A 304 6.84 -3.11 4.26
N CYS A 305 5.83 -2.26 4.04
CA CYS A 305 4.43 -2.64 4.23
C CYS A 305 4.01 -3.68 3.19
N LEU A 306 4.36 -3.48 1.92
CA LEU A 306 4.04 -4.41 0.82
C LEU A 306 4.72 -5.77 1.00
N ASP A 307 6.01 -5.80 1.31
CA ASP A 307 6.75 -7.06 1.38
C ASP A 307 6.45 -7.86 2.67
N ASN A 308 5.72 -7.27 3.63
CA ASN A 308 5.46 -7.89 4.93
C ASN A 308 3.97 -7.82 5.35
N GLU A 309 3.05 -7.75 4.39
CA GLU A 309 1.58 -7.63 4.61
C GLU A 309 1.06 -8.61 5.66
N ARG A 310 1.44 -9.89 5.55
CA ARG A 310 1.01 -10.93 6.49
C ARG A 310 1.47 -10.67 7.92
N ASP A 311 2.75 -10.37 8.10
CA ASP A 311 3.33 -10.14 9.43
C ASP A 311 2.76 -8.85 10.04
N PHE A 312 2.53 -7.85 9.19
CA PHE A 312 1.98 -6.57 9.60
C PHE A 312 0.47 -6.65 9.76
N GLY A 313 -0.22 -7.74 9.39
CA GLY A 313 -1.67 -7.90 9.53
C GLY A 313 -2.44 -6.92 8.63
N LEU A 314 -1.96 -6.74 7.40
CA LEU A 314 -2.61 -5.93 6.38
C LEU A 314 -3.58 -6.79 5.56
N ARG A 315 -4.67 -6.20 5.07
CA ARG A 315 -5.78 -6.93 4.42
C ARG A 315 -5.68 -6.84 2.89
N TRP A 316 -4.80 -7.64 2.28
CA TRP A 316 -4.75 -7.88 0.83
C TRP A 316 -4.24 -9.28 0.48
#